data_AF-A0AAN7TWV6-F1
#
_entry.id   AF-A0AAN7TWV6-F1
#
_cell.length_a   1.000
_cell.length_b   1.000
_cell.length_c   1.000
_cell.angle_alpha   90.00
_cell.angle_beta   90.00
_cell.angle_gamma   90.00
#
_symmetry.space_group_name_H-M   'P 1'
#
loop_
_entity.id
_entity.type
_entity.pdbx_description
1 polymer ?
#
loop_
_entity_poly.entity_id
_entity_poly.type
_entity_poly.pdbx_seq_one_letter_code
_entity_poly.pdbx_strand_id
1 'polypeptide(L)' 'MSNALTNIFYKYVAKRNSTWMAGAVVGAFVLDTTVSGFVNMTFDSLNKGKLWKDVYAERVKKGISQ' A
#
# COMPACT_ATOMS: atom_id res chain seq x y z
N MET A 1 -31.63 -11.14 4.89
CA MET A 1 -30.56 -12.16 4.94
C MET A 1 -29.29 -11.45 5.40
N SER A 2 -28.87 -11.61 6.66
CA SER A 2 -27.66 -10.93 7.15
C SER A 2 -26.42 -11.65 6.65
N ASN A 3 -25.53 -10.95 5.95
CA ASN A 3 -24.23 -11.49 5.56
C ASN A 3 -23.43 -11.87 6.82
N ALA A 4 -23.04 -13.14 6.94
CA ALA A 4 -22.33 -13.66 8.11
C ALA A 4 -21.06 -12.85 8.42
N LEU A 5 -20.36 -12.38 7.38
CA LEU A 5 -19.18 -11.52 7.48
C LEU A 5 -19.50 -10.15 8.12
N THR A 6 -20.60 -9.53 7.74
CA THR A 6 -21.03 -8.24 8.30
C THR A 6 -21.39 -8.39 9.78
N ASN A 7 -22.04 -9.50 10.16
CA ASN A 7 -22.34 -9.79 11.56
C ASN A 7 -21.09 -10.03 12.40
N ILE A 8 -20.07 -10.70 11.85
CA ILE A 8 -18.78 -10.93 12.51
C ILE A 8 -18.06 -9.59 12.67
N PHE A 9 -17.93 -8.80 11.60
CA PHE A 9 -17.29 -7.49 11.65
C PHE A 9 -17.94 -6.58 12.68
N TYR A 10 -19.28 -6.51 12.69
CA TYR A 10 -19.99 -5.69 13.67
C TYR A 10 -19.70 -6.16 15.10
N LYS A 11 -19.82 -7.47 15.38
CA LYS A 11 -19.64 -8.00 16.73
C LYS A 11 -18.23 -7.77 17.29
N TYR A 12 -17.20 -7.89 16.46
CA TYR A 12 -15.80 -7.88 16.92
C TYR A 12 -15.08 -6.54 16.74
N VAL A 13 -15.48 -5.75 15.74
CA VAL A 13 -14.76 -4.50 15.39
C VAL A 13 -15.63 -3.28 15.70
N ALA A 14 -16.82 -3.21 15.12
CA ALA A 14 -17.63 -1.98 15.14
C ALA A 14 -18.54 -1.82 16.38
N LYS A 15 -18.76 -2.87 17.18
CA LYS A 15 -19.70 -2.83 18.32
C LYS A 15 -19.24 -1.93 19.47
N ARG A 16 -17.93 -1.80 19.71
CA ARG A 16 -17.38 -0.94 20.77
C ARG A 16 -16.59 0.22 20.14
N ASN A 17 -16.83 1.44 20.61
CA ASN A 17 -16.17 2.63 20.06
C ASN A 17 -14.64 2.56 20.15
N SER A 18 -14.09 1.98 21.24
CA SER A 18 -12.64 1.81 21.39
C SER A 18 -12.05 0.81 20.40
N THR A 19 -12.71 -0.34 20.17
CA THR A 19 -12.26 -1.34 19.18
C THR A 19 -12.42 -0.82 17.76
N TRP A 20 -13.48 -0.06 17.50
CA TRP A 20 -13.69 0.63 16.23
C TRP A 20 -12.56 1.63 15.95
N MET A 21 -12.24 2.49 16.91
CA MET A 21 -11.19 3.50 16.76
C MET A 21 -9.82 2.85 16.54
N ALA A 22 -9.50 1.82 17.34
CA ALA A 22 -8.25 1.06 17.17
C ALA A 22 -8.19 0.39 15.79
N GLY A 23 -9.28 -0.23 15.35
CA GLY A 23 -9.39 -0.84 14.03
C GLY A 23 -9.24 0.18 12.90
N ALA A 24 -9.78 1.40 13.05
CA ALA A 24 -9.66 2.47 12.07
C ALA A 24 -8.21 2.96 11.95
N VAL A 25 -7.50 3.15 13.06
CA VAL A 25 -6.09 3.59 13.04
C VAL A 25 -5.19 2.52 12.43
N VAL A 26 -5.33 1.26 12.85
CA VAL A 26 -4.57 0.14 12.29
C VAL A 26 -4.90 -0.04 10.81
N GLY A 27 -6.18 0.03 10.45
CA GLY A 27 -6.65 -0.06 9.07
C GLY A 27 -6.07 1.05 8.19
N ALA A 28 -6.03 2.29 8.68
CA ALA A 28 -5.44 3.41 7.96
C ALA A 28 -3.95 3.18 7.69
N PHE A 29 -3.17 2.75 8.68
CA PHE A 29 -1.75 2.48 8.51
C PHE A 29 -1.47 1.37 7.48
N VAL A 30 -2.22 0.27 7.56
CA VAL A 30 -2.07 -0.86 6.63
C VAL A 30 -2.48 -0.46 5.21
N LEU A 31 -3.58 0.29 5.07
CA LEU A 31 -4.03 0.77 3.77
C LEU A 31 -3.03 1.75 3.15
N ASP A 32 -2.53 2.71 3.92
CA ASP A 32 -1.53 3.67 3.44
C ASP A 32 -0.28 2.95 2.92
N THR A 33 0.31 2.07 3.74
CA THR A 33 1.49 1.29 3.36
C THR A 33 1.26 0.47 2.09
N THR A 34 0.10 -0.21 2.00
CA THR A 34 -0.22 -1.09 0.88
C THR A 34 -0.51 -0.30 -0.39
N VAL A 35 -1.32 0.75 -0.30
CA VAL A 35 -1.72 1.58 -1.45
C VAL A 35 -0.52 2.35 -1.98
N SER A 36 0.29 2.97 -1.13
CA SER A 36 1.51 3.66 -1.57
C SER A 36 2.48 2.69 -2.26
N GLY A 37 2.70 1.49 -1.69
CA GLY A 37 3.55 0.47 -2.30
C GLY A 37 3.02 0.02 -3.66
N PHE A 38 1.72 -0.26 -3.76
CA PHE A 38 1.07 -0.69 -5.00
C PHE A 38 1.11 0.39 -6.09
N VAL A 39 0.81 1.64 -5.72
CA VAL A 39 0.84 2.78 -6.66
C VAL A 39 2.25 3.02 -7.15
N ASN A 40 3.26 3.00 -6.27
CA ASN A 40 4.66 3.15 -6.69
C ASN A 40 5.09 2.03 -7.62
N MET A 41 4.78 0.77 -7.29
CA MET A 41 5.09 -0.37 -8.16
C MET A 41 4.42 -0.24 -9.54
N THR A 42 3.15 0.18 -9.57
CA THR A 42 2.40 0.38 -10.81
C THR A 42 3.01 1.50 -11.63
N PHE A 43 3.28 2.65 -11.00
CA PHE A 43 3.89 3.80 -11.63
C PHE A 43 5.28 3.48 -12.20
N ASP A 44 6.08 2.74 -11.44
CA ASP A 44 7.40 2.28 -11.84
C ASP A 44 7.33 1.35 -13.06
N SER A 45 6.37 0.42 -13.06
CA SER A 45 6.16 -0.49 -14.17
C SER A 45 5.76 0.26 -15.45
N LEU A 46 4.90 1.27 -15.33
CA LEU A 46 4.45 2.06 -16.48
C LEU A 46 5.54 3.01 -17.02
N ASN A 47 6.45 3.47 -16.17
CA ASN A 47 7.51 4.41 -16.52
C ASN A 47 8.90 3.78 -16.61
N LYS A 48 8.97 2.46 -16.71
CA LYS A 48 10.23 1.70 -16.78
C LYS A 48 11.13 2.24 -17.88
N GLY A 49 12.40 2.48 -17.54
CA GLY A 49 13.42 3.03 -18.44
C GLY A 49 13.41 4.55 -18.57
N LYS A 50 12.37 5.24 -18.08
CA LYS A 50 12.31 6.71 -18.04
C LYS A 50 12.66 7.28 -16.67
N LEU A 51 12.51 6.46 -15.62
CA LEU A 51 12.74 6.87 -14.25
C LEU A 51 14.25 7.08 -14.02
N TRP A 52 14.60 8.06 -13.19
CA TRP A 52 15.99 8.34 -12.87
C TRP A 52 16.73 7.11 -12.34
N LYS A 53 16.07 6.29 -11.51
CA LYS A 53 16.65 5.04 -11.00
C LYS A 53 17.04 4.05 -12.11
N ASP A 54 16.27 4.00 -13.20
CA ASP A 54 16.55 3.12 -14.33
C ASP A 54 17.69 3.69 -15.18
N VAL A 55 17.64 5.00 -15.46
CA VAL A 55 18.70 5.72 -16.20
C VAL A 55 20.03 5.67 -15.47
N TYR A 56 20.02 5.89 -14.15
CA TYR A 56 21.21 5.82 -13.32
C TYR A 56 21.76 4.38 -13.30
N ALA A 57 20.91 3.38 -13.08
CA ALA A 57 21.34 1.99 -13.14
C ALA A 57 21.96 1.63 -14.51
N GLU A 58 21.45 2.18 -15.61
CA GLU A 58 22.03 2.01 -16.94
C GLU A 58 23.38 2.73 -17.07
N ARG A 59 23.51 3.96 -16.57
CA ARG A 59 24.78 4.73 -16.59
C ARG A 59 25.88 4.09 -15.76
N VAL A 60 25.53 3.53 -14.59
CA VAL A 60 26.46 2.76 -13.76
C VAL A 60 26.95 1.53 -14.51
N LYS A 61 26.05 0.77 -15.16
CA LYS A 61 26.44 -0.36 -16.01
C LYS A 61 27.38 0.02 -17.16
N LYS A 62 27.23 1.24 -17.69
CA LYS A 62 28.08 1.79 -18.76
C LYS A 62 29.39 2.40 -18.25
N GLY A 63 29.64 2.43 -16.94
CA GLY A 63 30.83 3.04 -16.33
C GLY A 63 30.87 4.57 -16.43
N ILE A 64 29.72 5.21 -16.72
CA ILE A 64 29.61 6.67 -16.89
C ILE A 64 29.38 7.37 -15.54
N SER A 65 28.77 6.67 -14.58
CA SER A 65 28.53 7.15 -13.22
C SER A 65 28.95 6.08 -12.22
N GLN A 66 29.39 6.51 -11.04
CA GLN A 66 29.69 5.63 -9.90
C GLN A 66 28.52 5.57 -8.93
#